data_AF-A0A8C0GSA9-F1
#
_entry.id   AF-A0A8C0GSA9-F1
#
_cell.length_a   1.000
_cell.length_b   1.000
_cell.length_c   1.000
_cell.angle_alpha   90.00
_cell.angle_beta   90.00
_cell.angle_gamma   90.00
#
_symmetry.space_group_name_H-M   'P 1'
#
loop_
_entity.id
_entity.type
_entity.pdbx_description
1 polymer ?
#
loop_
_entity_poly.entity_id
_entity_poly.type
_entity_poly.pdbx_seq_one_letter_code
_entity_poly.pdbx_strand_id
1 'polypeptide(L)'
;MAQTSLLQGKQFYCREWVFHKLQHCLQEKANCSNTAANKPSLVANSGNNAGVVSGKGTAWGVLLVGGPGSGKTALSTELLWPSSPASLQRGLHHQALAFHFCRAQDSDTLCVGGFIRGLVTQICRSGLIQGYEDKLRDPAVQSLFQPGECERNPAEAFKRCILLPLLGMKPPQQSLFLLVDSIDEGCNVAEGEQTSTGISGTIAELLADHYEFFPPWLLLLCSARKQSKTVTKMFTGEYKQL
;
A
#
# COMPACT_ATOMS: atom_id res chain seq x y z
N MET A 1 -12.59 -12.79 -10.19
CA MET A 1 -12.03 -13.97 -9.46
C MET A 1 -11.48 -13.48 -8.13
N ALA A 2 -11.57 -14.27 -7.06
CA ALA A 2 -10.93 -13.87 -5.80
C ALA A 2 -9.41 -13.85 -6.02
N GLN A 3 -8.74 -12.72 -5.76
CA GLN A 3 -7.29 -12.70 -5.76
C GLN A 3 -6.83 -13.57 -4.58
N THR A 4 -6.29 -14.74 -4.87
CA THR A 4 -5.71 -15.64 -3.87
C THR A 4 -4.30 -15.98 -4.28
N SER A 5 -3.40 -16.15 -3.30
CA SER A 5 -2.04 -16.60 -3.61
C SER A 5 -2.00 -18.08 -3.93
N LEU A 6 -1.16 -18.49 -4.89
CA LEU A 6 -0.88 -19.90 -5.18
C LEU A 6 -0.20 -20.63 -4.02
N LEU A 7 0.33 -19.88 -3.05
CA LEU A 7 0.99 -20.40 -1.85
C LEU A 7 0.05 -20.51 -0.65
N GLN A 8 -1.25 -20.20 -0.81
CA GLN A 8 -2.20 -20.27 0.31
C GLN A 8 -2.25 -21.69 0.89
N GLY A 9 -2.17 -21.79 2.23
CA GLY A 9 -2.14 -23.06 2.95
C GLY A 9 -0.80 -23.79 2.94
N LYS A 10 0.23 -23.24 2.28
CA LYS A 10 1.61 -23.75 2.40
C LYS A 10 2.26 -23.18 3.66
N GLN A 11 3.08 -24.00 4.31
CA GLN A 11 3.80 -23.60 5.52
C GLN A 11 4.91 -22.60 5.20
N PHE A 12 5.11 -21.63 6.08
CA PHE A 12 6.14 -20.61 6.01
C PHE A 12 7.08 -20.71 7.22
N TYR A 13 8.40 -20.67 6.98
CA TYR A 13 9.42 -20.90 8.01
C TYR A 13 10.62 -19.94 7.90
N CYS A 14 11.39 -19.85 8.99
CA CYS A 14 12.75 -19.28 9.07
C CYS A 14 12.85 -17.77 8.87
N ARG A 15 11.73 -17.06 8.72
CA ARG A 15 11.66 -15.61 8.47
C ARG A 15 10.61 -14.93 9.36
N GLU A 16 10.29 -15.55 10.49
CA GLU A 16 9.25 -15.10 11.41
C GLU A 16 9.59 -13.74 12.05
N TRP A 17 10.88 -13.42 12.17
CA TRP A 17 11.35 -12.11 12.63
C TRP A 17 10.78 -10.94 11.81
N VAL A 18 10.43 -11.16 10.54
CA VAL A 18 9.85 -10.12 9.68
C VAL A 18 8.48 -9.68 10.21
N PHE A 19 7.67 -10.60 10.74
CA PHE A 19 6.37 -10.27 11.34
C PHE A 19 6.52 -9.34 12.54
N HIS A 20 7.54 -9.55 13.37
CA HIS A 20 7.84 -8.67 14.50
C HIS A 20 8.22 -7.26 14.04
N LYS A 21 9.02 -7.15 12.97
CA LYS A 21 9.36 -5.83 12.41
C LYS A 21 8.15 -5.13 11.79
N LEU A 22 7.28 -5.86 11.10
CA LEU A 22 6.05 -5.30 10.54
C LEU A 22 5.11 -4.82 11.64
N GLN A 23 4.94 -5.60 12.71
CA GLN A 23 4.16 -5.20 13.88
C GLN A 23 4.72 -3.93 14.51
N HIS A 24 6.04 -3.83 14.66
CA HIS A 24 6.68 -2.61 15.16
C HIS A 24 6.40 -1.39 14.26
N CYS A 25 6.46 -1.56 12.94
CA CYS A 25 6.14 -0.47 12.00
C CYS A 25 4.68 -0.01 12.13
N LEU A 26 3.74 -0.94 12.30
CA LEU A 26 2.32 -0.63 12.52
C LEU A 26 2.09 0.11 13.85
N GLN A 27 2.81 -0.27 14.91
CA GLN A 27 2.76 0.40 16.22
C GLN A 27 3.35 1.82 16.17
N GLU A 28 4.50 2.01 15.51
CA GLU A 28 5.07 3.36 15.29
C GLU A 28 4.08 4.26 14.55
N LYS A 29 3.41 3.71 13.54
CA LYS A 29 2.40 4.42 12.74
C LYS A 29 1.17 4.80 13.58
N ALA A 30 0.73 3.92 14.49
CA ALA A 30 -0.38 4.20 15.41
C ALA A 30 -0.05 5.38 16.34
N ASN A 31 1.16 5.39 16.90
CA ASN A 31 1.62 6.44 17.82
C ASN A 31 1.70 7.82 17.14
N CYS A 32 2.06 7.88 15.86
CA CYS A 32 2.06 9.11 15.07
C CYS A 32 0.65 9.63 14.77
N SER A 33 -0.31 8.73 14.50
CA SER A 33 -1.71 9.14 14.27
C SER A 33 -2.35 9.78 15.51
N ASN A 34 -2.00 9.30 16.71
CA ASN A 34 -2.51 9.84 17.98
C ASN A 34 -1.91 11.22 18.33
N THR A 35 -0.70 11.51 17.88
CA THR A 35 -0.03 12.81 18.12
C THR A 35 -0.49 13.89 17.14
N ALA A 36 -0.88 13.53 15.92
CA ALA A 36 -1.49 14.46 14.97
C ALA A 36 -2.91 14.93 15.39
N ALA A 37 -3.64 14.11 16.14
CA ALA A 37 -4.96 14.45 16.66
C ALA A 37 -4.95 15.44 17.85
N ASN A 38 -3.77 15.72 18.43
CA ASN A 38 -3.60 16.53 19.65
C ASN A 38 -2.81 17.84 19.44
N LYS A 39 -2.84 18.45 18.24
CA LYS A 39 -2.28 19.82 18.08
C LYS A 39 -3.34 20.89 18.33
N PRO A 40 -3.24 21.70 19.41
CA PRO A 40 -3.89 22.99 19.46
C PRO A 40 -3.22 23.94 18.44
N SER A 41 -4.05 24.80 17.86
CA SER A 41 -3.73 25.84 16.91
C SER A 41 -2.56 26.75 17.32
N LEU A 42 -1.72 27.06 16.33
CA LEU A 42 -0.81 28.21 16.16
C LEU A 42 -0.66 29.17 17.34
N VAL A 43 0.55 29.26 17.88
CA VAL A 43 1.11 30.54 18.36
C VAL A 43 2.52 30.66 17.81
N ALA A 44 2.71 31.61 16.90
CA ALA A 44 4.03 32.01 16.42
C ALA A 44 4.78 32.69 17.58
N ASN A 45 6.04 32.31 17.81
CA ASN A 45 6.98 33.21 18.45
C ASN A 45 8.38 33.06 17.87
N SER A 46 8.93 34.22 17.58
CA SER A 46 10.21 34.50 16.93
C SER A 46 11.39 34.19 17.85
N GLY A 47 12.49 33.67 17.33
CA GLY A 47 13.76 33.56 18.07
C GLY A 47 14.72 32.47 17.60
N ASN A 48 15.66 32.87 16.74
CA ASN A 48 16.92 32.26 16.33
C ASN A 48 17.46 31.06 17.14
N ASN A 49 17.71 29.94 16.44
CA ASN A 49 19.03 29.28 16.34
C ASN A 49 18.93 28.09 15.38
N ALA A 50 19.69 28.16 14.28
CA ALA A 50 19.73 27.15 13.22
C ALA A 50 20.49 25.90 13.69
N GLY A 51 19.78 25.00 14.38
CA GLY A 51 20.11 23.59 14.43
C GLY A 51 19.14 22.85 13.53
N VAL A 52 19.62 22.29 12.40
CA VAL A 52 18.85 21.34 11.61
C VAL A 52 18.67 20.08 12.46
N VAL A 53 17.60 20.04 13.24
CA VAL A 53 17.04 18.80 13.76
C VAL A 53 16.53 18.05 12.55
N SER A 54 17.32 17.09 12.07
CA SER A 54 16.85 16.07 11.15
C SER A 54 15.82 15.22 11.90
N GLY A 55 14.56 15.67 11.87
CA GLY A 55 13.44 14.87 12.32
C GLY A 55 13.37 13.65 11.41
N LYS A 56 13.69 12.46 11.93
CA LYS A 56 13.43 11.19 11.24
C LYS A 56 11.93 11.15 10.91
N GLY A 57 11.57 11.45 9.67
CA GLY A 57 10.21 11.26 9.17
C GLY A 57 9.80 9.80 9.35
N THR A 58 8.58 9.55 9.84
CA THR A 58 8.02 8.19 9.90
C THR A 58 7.82 7.71 8.48
N ALA A 59 8.48 6.62 8.09
CA ALA A 59 8.33 6.04 6.76
C ALA A 59 6.86 5.72 6.44
N TRP A 60 6.41 6.09 5.23
CA TRP A 60 5.04 5.89 4.76
C TRP A 60 4.70 4.42 4.51
N GLY A 61 5.72 3.60 4.28
CA GLY A 61 5.55 2.18 4.04
C GLY A 61 6.79 1.33 4.29
N VAL A 62 6.64 0.04 3.98
CA VAL A 62 7.69 -0.97 4.01
C VAL A 62 7.83 -1.58 2.62
N LEU A 63 9.06 -1.68 2.11
CA LEU A 63 9.36 -2.36 0.86
C LEU A 63 10.20 -3.61 1.14
N LEU A 64 9.64 -4.77 0.86
CA LEU A 64 10.31 -6.07 0.95
C LEU A 64 11.15 -6.29 -0.32
N VAL A 65 12.47 -6.31 -0.20
CA VAL A 65 13.37 -6.43 -1.37
C VAL A 65 14.19 -7.71 -1.28
N GLY A 66 14.17 -8.52 -2.34
CA GLY A 66 14.92 -9.77 -2.35
C GLY A 66 15.04 -10.37 -3.75
N GLY A 67 15.99 -11.28 -3.93
CA GLY A 67 16.13 -12.03 -5.19
C GLY A 67 14.91 -12.92 -5.49
N PRO A 68 14.82 -13.46 -6.71
CA PRO A 68 13.87 -14.54 -7.02
C PRO A 68 14.03 -15.70 -6.03
N GLY A 69 12.93 -16.33 -5.62
CA GLY A 69 12.96 -17.45 -4.67
C GLY A 69 13.23 -17.07 -3.20
N SER A 70 13.42 -15.79 -2.87
CA SER A 70 13.69 -15.37 -1.48
C SER A 70 12.49 -15.48 -0.52
N GLY A 71 11.32 -15.91 -1.01
CA GLY A 71 10.13 -16.12 -0.21
C GLY A 71 9.27 -14.87 0.05
N LYS A 72 9.43 -13.77 -0.71
CA LYS A 72 8.61 -12.54 -0.54
C LYS A 72 7.11 -12.80 -0.67
N THR A 73 6.69 -13.43 -1.78
CA THR A 73 5.28 -13.80 -1.99
C THR A 73 4.80 -14.81 -0.95
N ALA A 74 5.66 -15.70 -0.46
CA ALA A 74 5.32 -16.63 0.63
C ALA A 74 5.07 -15.88 1.94
N LEU A 75 5.91 -14.89 2.27
CA LEU A 75 5.71 -14.01 3.42
C LEU A 75 4.42 -13.18 3.29
N SER A 76 4.17 -12.57 2.11
CA SER A 76 2.92 -11.86 1.81
C SER A 76 1.70 -12.76 1.97
N THR A 77 1.82 -14.03 1.57
CA THR A 77 0.76 -15.03 1.71
C THR A 77 0.52 -15.39 3.17
N GLU A 78 1.57 -15.60 3.95
CA GLU A 78 1.46 -15.91 5.39
C GLU A 78 0.89 -14.72 6.20
N LEU A 79 1.15 -13.48 5.78
CA LEU A 79 0.52 -12.28 6.37
C LEU A 79 -1.00 -12.26 6.17
N LEU A 80 -1.45 -12.63 4.97
CA LEU A 80 -2.85 -12.55 4.56
C LEU A 80 -3.65 -13.80 4.92
N TRP A 81 -3.01 -14.96 4.97
CA TRP A 81 -3.64 -16.24 5.27
C TRP A 81 -2.67 -17.09 6.10
N PRO A 82 -2.52 -16.78 7.39
CA PRO A 82 -1.54 -17.44 8.25
C PRO A 82 -1.79 -18.95 8.33
N SER A 83 -0.76 -19.74 8.03
CA SER A 83 -0.79 -21.19 8.15
C SER A 83 -0.46 -21.66 9.57
N SER A 84 0.29 -20.85 10.32
CA SER A 84 0.66 -21.14 11.72
C SER A 84 -0.40 -20.65 12.72
N PRO A 85 -0.67 -21.39 13.83
CA PRO A 85 -1.57 -20.94 14.88
C PRO A 85 -1.03 -19.77 15.72
N ALA A 86 0.19 -19.30 15.43
CA ALA A 86 0.84 -18.20 16.13
C ALA A 86 -0.04 -16.94 16.19
N SER A 87 -0.12 -16.34 17.36
CA SER A 87 -1.00 -15.18 17.63
C SER A 87 -0.56 -13.93 16.87
N LEU A 88 0.73 -13.77 16.60
CA LEU A 88 1.27 -12.59 15.92
C LEU A 88 0.77 -12.49 14.48
N GLN A 89 0.95 -13.52 13.66
CA GLN A 89 0.52 -13.53 12.26
C GLN A 89 -1.00 -13.40 12.16
N ARG A 90 -1.75 -14.07 13.06
CA ARG A 90 -3.20 -13.84 13.15
C ARG A 90 -3.54 -12.40 13.51
N GLY A 91 -2.82 -11.78 14.45
CA GLY A 91 -3.02 -10.37 14.79
C GLY A 91 -2.74 -9.42 13.62
N LEU A 92 -1.72 -9.73 12.81
CA LEU A 92 -1.42 -8.98 11.58
C LEU A 92 -2.50 -9.21 10.52
N HIS A 93 -3.00 -10.42 10.33
CA HIS A 93 -4.07 -10.71 9.38
C HIS A 93 -5.31 -9.81 9.61
N HIS A 94 -5.70 -9.59 10.86
CA HIS A 94 -6.83 -8.70 11.20
C HIS A 94 -6.57 -7.21 10.94
N GLN A 95 -5.33 -6.83 10.62
CA GLN A 95 -4.93 -5.47 10.22
C GLN A 95 -4.81 -5.32 8.69
N ALA A 96 -5.03 -6.38 7.92
CA ALA A 96 -4.99 -6.33 6.46
C ALA A 96 -6.24 -5.65 5.90
N LEU A 97 -6.11 -4.43 5.38
CA LEU A 97 -7.24 -3.69 4.81
C LEU A 97 -7.60 -4.19 3.41
N ALA A 98 -6.58 -4.32 2.56
CA ALA A 98 -6.71 -4.84 1.22
C ALA A 98 -5.32 -5.32 0.73
N PHE A 99 -5.32 -6.11 -0.34
CA PHE A 99 -4.10 -6.63 -0.92
C PHE A 99 -4.20 -6.76 -2.44
N HIS A 100 -3.06 -6.86 -3.10
CA HIS A 100 -2.98 -7.12 -4.53
C HIS A 100 -1.72 -7.90 -4.89
N PHE A 101 -1.84 -8.90 -5.76
CA PHE A 101 -0.70 -9.68 -6.26
C PHE A 101 -0.49 -9.39 -7.74
N CYS A 102 0.58 -8.66 -8.07
CA CYS A 102 0.99 -8.46 -9.46
C CYS A 102 1.63 -9.74 -10.01
N ARG A 103 1.20 -10.20 -11.18
CA ARG A 103 1.71 -11.41 -11.83
C ARG A 103 2.06 -11.13 -13.28
N ALA A 104 3.30 -11.36 -13.67
CA ALA A 104 3.73 -11.17 -15.06
C ALA A 104 2.95 -12.01 -16.09
N GLN A 105 2.40 -13.16 -15.67
CA GLN A 105 1.63 -14.04 -16.57
C GLN A 105 0.14 -13.69 -16.64
N ASP A 106 -0.32 -12.67 -15.91
CA ASP A 106 -1.73 -12.30 -15.83
C ASP A 106 -1.87 -10.78 -15.96
N SER A 107 -2.15 -10.32 -17.19
CA SER A 107 -2.27 -8.90 -17.53
C SER A 107 -3.35 -8.17 -16.73
N ASP A 108 -4.40 -8.87 -16.29
CA ASP A 108 -5.48 -8.27 -15.51
C ASP A 108 -4.97 -7.82 -14.14
N THR A 109 -3.97 -8.53 -13.58
CA THR A 109 -3.31 -8.14 -12.32
C THR A 109 -2.34 -6.97 -12.49
N LEU A 110 -1.96 -6.61 -13.71
CA LEU A 110 -1.09 -5.46 -13.99
C LEU A 110 -1.90 -4.22 -14.39
N CYS A 111 -3.17 -4.39 -14.73
CA CYS A 111 -4.08 -3.30 -15.07
C CYS A 111 -4.32 -2.38 -13.87
N VAL A 112 -3.96 -1.09 -13.99
CA VAL A 112 -4.16 -0.10 -12.93
C VAL A 112 -5.63 0.11 -12.58
N GLY A 113 -6.52 0.15 -13.59
CA GLY A 113 -7.96 0.23 -13.33
C GLY A 113 -8.50 -0.98 -12.60
N GLY A 114 -8.02 -2.18 -12.96
CA GLY A 114 -8.32 -3.42 -12.25
C GLY A 114 -7.86 -3.40 -10.79
N PHE A 115 -6.63 -2.92 -10.55
CA PHE A 115 -6.08 -2.70 -9.21
C PHE A 115 -6.96 -1.77 -8.37
N ILE A 116 -7.31 -0.57 -8.88
CA ILE A 116 -8.15 0.41 -8.15
C ILE A 116 -9.51 -0.21 -7.79
N ARG A 117 -10.21 -0.81 -8.77
CA ARG A 117 -11.51 -1.48 -8.53
C ARG A 117 -11.39 -2.63 -7.54
N GLY A 118 -10.30 -3.40 -7.62
CA GLY A 118 -10.00 -4.49 -6.71
C GLY A 118 -9.82 -4.02 -5.26
N LEU A 119 -9.10 -2.92 -5.05
CA LEU A 119 -8.92 -2.32 -3.73
C LEU A 119 -10.23 -1.78 -3.17
N VAL A 120 -11.00 -1.01 -3.96
CA VAL A 120 -12.32 -0.51 -3.56
C VAL A 120 -13.22 -1.66 -3.08
N THR A 121 -13.30 -2.73 -3.87
CA THR A 121 -14.10 -3.91 -3.55
C THR A 121 -13.67 -4.56 -2.22
N GLN A 122 -12.37 -4.66 -1.98
CA GLN A 122 -11.83 -5.23 -0.74
C GLN A 122 -12.09 -4.33 0.47
N ILE A 123 -11.86 -3.02 0.35
CA ILE A 123 -12.07 -2.06 1.45
C ILE A 123 -13.53 -2.08 1.89
N CYS A 124 -14.49 -2.02 0.94
CA CYS A 124 -15.93 -2.13 1.24
C CYS A 124 -16.27 -3.41 2.00
N ARG A 125 -15.69 -4.54 1.59
CA ARG A 125 -15.94 -5.86 2.20
C ARG A 125 -15.17 -6.10 3.50
N SER A 126 -14.15 -5.31 3.81
CA SER A 126 -13.26 -5.54 4.95
C SER A 126 -13.97 -5.44 6.30
N GLY A 127 -14.99 -4.57 6.40
CA GLY A 127 -15.62 -4.21 7.67
C GLY A 127 -14.71 -3.44 8.65
N LEU A 128 -13.45 -3.20 8.28
CA LEU A 128 -12.44 -2.54 9.13
C LEU A 128 -12.59 -1.02 9.16
N ILE A 129 -13.25 -0.45 8.15
CA ILE A 129 -13.47 1.00 8.01
C ILE A 129 -14.95 1.26 7.78
N GLN A 130 -15.62 1.81 8.79
CA GLN A 130 -17.04 2.13 8.73
C GLN A 130 -17.28 3.43 7.97
N GLY A 131 -18.28 3.45 7.08
CA GLY A 131 -18.65 4.64 6.30
C GLY A 131 -17.84 4.88 5.02
N TYR A 132 -16.89 4.01 4.67
CA TYR A 132 -16.16 4.11 3.40
C TYR A 132 -17.10 3.99 2.19
N GLU A 133 -18.07 3.07 2.24
CA GLU A 133 -19.06 2.88 1.16
C GLU A 133 -19.91 4.13 0.92
N ASP A 134 -20.25 4.87 1.97
CA ASP A 134 -21.06 6.10 1.85
C ASP A 134 -20.31 7.19 1.09
N LYS A 135 -18.98 7.28 1.24
CA LYS A 135 -18.15 8.21 0.47
C LYS A 135 -18.15 7.88 -1.03
N LEU A 136 -18.32 6.62 -1.38
CA LEU A 136 -18.38 6.21 -2.78
C LEU A 136 -19.72 6.52 -3.43
N ARG A 137 -20.80 6.78 -2.67
CA ARG A 137 -22.13 7.07 -3.22
C ARG A 137 -22.24 8.44 -3.90
N ASP A 138 -21.23 9.30 -3.77
CA ASP A 138 -21.16 10.56 -4.51
C ASP A 138 -21.26 10.31 -6.04
N PRO A 139 -22.20 10.94 -6.77
CA PRO A 139 -22.34 10.77 -8.21
C PRO A 139 -21.05 11.01 -8.99
N ALA A 140 -20.19 11.94 -8.55
CA ALA A 140 -18.91 12.23 -9.19
C ALA A 140 -17.85 11.14 -8.97
N VAL A 141 -18.00 10.34 -7.91
CA VAL A 141 -17.17 9.14 -7.67
C VAL A 141 -17.75 7.95 -8.43
N GLN A 142 -19.08 7.82 -8.44
CA GLN A 142 -19.79 6.78 -9.19
C GLN A 142 -19.48 6.82 -10.69
N SER A 143 -19.34 8.02 -11.28
CA SER A 143 -18.97 8.15 -12.69
C SER A 143 -17.62 7.53 -13.02
N LEU A 144 -16.67 7.49 -12.08
CA LEU A 144 -15.34 6.90 -12.29
C LEU A 144 -15.35 5.37 -12.35
N PHE A 145 -16.44 4.73 -11.92
CA PHE A 145 -16.65 3.29 -12.07
C PHE A 145 -17.29 2.92 -13.42
N GLN A 146 -17.68 3.89 -14.25
CA GLN A 146 -18.15 3.59 -15.60
C GLN A 146 -17.03 2.93 -16.43
N PRO A 147 -17.38 2.02 -17.35
CA PRO A 147 -16.39 1.30 -18.16
C PRO A 147 -15.44 2.27 -18.89
N GLY A 148 -14.13 2.13 -18.67
CA GLY A 148 -13.10 2.93 -19.34
C GLY A 148 -12.73 4.25 -18.64
N GLU A 149 -13.52 4.75 -17.70
CA GLU A 149 -13.22 6.02 -17.01
C GLU A 149 -11.99 5.92 -16.11
N CYS A 150 -11.86 4.79 -15.40
CA CYS A 150 -10.71 4.54 -14.55
C CYS A 150 -9.41 4.38 -15.36
N GLU A 151 -9.50 3.81 -16.56
CA GLU A 151 -8.38 3.65 -17.50
C GLU A 151 -8.00 5.00 -18.15
N ARG A 152 -8.99 5.87 -18.38
CA ARG A 152 -8.78 7.20 -18.94
C ARG A 152 -8.02 8.14 -18.00
N ASN A 153 -8.30 8.06 -16.70
CA ASN A 153 -7.62 8.88 -15.69
C ASN A 153 -7.38 8.10 -14.39
N PRO A 154 -6.37 7.21 -14.34
CA PRO A 154 -6.12 6.35 -13.20
C PRO A 154 -5.70 7.13 -11.95
N ALA A 155 -4.99 8.24 -12.09
CA ALA A 155 -4.58 9.08 -10.97
C ALA A 155 -5.80 9.72 -10.27
N GLU A 156 -6.74 10.30 -11.03
CA GLU A 156 -7.95 10.88 -10.46
C GLU A 156 -8.87 9.81 -9.87
N ALA A 157 -9.02 8.66 -10.56
CA ALA A 157 -9.75 7.52 -10.04
C ALA A 157 -9.17 7.03 -8.71
N PHE A 158 -7.84 6.89 -8.61
CA PHE A 158 -7.17 6.49 -7.38
C PHE A 158 -7.39 7.50 -6.25
N LYS A 159 -7.26 8.80 -6.53
CA LYS A 159 -7.51 9.87 -5.56
C LYS A 159 -8.95 9.84 -5.04
N ARG A 160 -9.94 9.85 -5.93
CA ARG A 160 -11.36 9.98 -5.55
C ARG A 160 -11.97 8.70 -5.00
N CYS A 161 -11.52 7.54 -5.46
CA CYS A 161 -12.09 6.27 -5.01
C CYS A 161 -11.36 5.71 -3.79
N ILE A 162 -10.08 6.05 -3.57
CA ILE A 162 -9.28 5.44 -2.50
C ILE A 162 -8.74 6.51 -1.54
N LEU A 163 -7.87 7.42 -2.00
CA LEU A 163 -7.12 8.29 -1.10
C LEU A 163 -8.02 9.27 -0.33
N LEU A 164 -8.82 10.06 -1.05
CA LEU A 164 -9.70 11.07 -0.45
C LEU A 164 -10.77 10.45 0.47
N PRO A 165 -11.46 9.36 0.09
CA PRO A 165 -12.36 8.67 1.00
C PRO A 165 -11.65 8.21 2.27
N LEU A 166 -10.48 7.55 2.16
CA LEU A 166 -9.74 7.04 3.32
C LEU A 166 -9.19 8.16 4.21
N LEU A 167 -8.72 9.27 3.64
CA LEU A 167 -8.28 10.45 4.40
C LEU A 167 -9.43 11.07 5.19
N GLY A 168 -10.65 11.04 4.64
CA GLY A 168 -11.85 11.54 5.29
C GLY A 168 -12.44 10.62 6.36
N MET A 169 -11.86 9.44 6.62
CA MET A 169 -12.33 8.51 7.64
C MET A 169 -11.77 8.83 9.01
N LYS A 170 -12.56 8.52 10.05
CA LYS A 170 -12.05 8.48 11.41
C LYS A 170 -10.96 7.39 11.49
N PRO A 171 -9.78 7.67 12.08
CA PRO A 171 -8.76 6.65 12.26
C PRO A 171 -9.32 5.41 13.00
N PRO A 172 -9.02 4.19 12.52
CA PRO A 172 -9.37 2.94 13.21
C PRO A 172 -8.64 2.80 14.55
N GLN A 173 -9.11 1.91 15.42
CA GLN A 173 -8.50 1.67 16.75
C GLN A 173 -7.06 1.12 16.67
N GLN A 174 -6.71 0.51 15.54
CA GLN A 174 -5.38 -0.02 15.25
C GLN A 174 -4.97 0.40 13.85
N SER A 175 -3.67 0.57 13.62
CA SER A 175 -3.13 0.78 12.27
C SER A 175 -3.50 -0.39 11.36
N LEU A 176 -3.74 -0.09 10.09
CA LEU A 176 -4.02 -1.10 9.07
C LEU A 176 -2.89 -1.11 8.04
N PHE A 177 -2.85 -2.12 7.17
CA PHE A 177 -1.95 -2.12 6.01
C PHE A 177 -2.65 -2.46 4.70
N LEU A 178 -2.09 -1.92 3.62
CA LEU A 178 -2.37 -2.29 2.24
C LEU A 178 -1.17 -3.06 1.69
N LEU A 179 -1.36 -4.29 1.21
CA LEU A 179 -0.28 -5.12 0.69
C LEU A 179 -0.28 -5.13 -0.84
N VAL A 180 0.86 -4.86 -1.48
CA VAL A 180 1.02 -5.03 -2.93
C VAL A 180 2.25 -5.90 -3.21
N ASP A 181 2.04 -7.14 -3.62
CA ASP A 181 3.11 -8.10 -3.90
C ASP A 181 3.61 -7.96 -5.33
N SER A 182 4.93 -8.00 -5.49
CA SER A 182 5.64 -8.03 -6.77
C SER A 182 5.33 -6.80 -7.65
N ILE A 183 5.38 -5.60 -7.05
CA ILE A 183 5.03 -4.33 -7.70
C ILE A 183 5.87 -4.02 -8.95
N ASP A 184 7.01 -4.69 -9.10
CA ASP A 184 7.92 -4.54 -10.22
C ASP A 184 7.56 -5.35 -11.47
N GLU A 185 6.60 -6.28 -11.41
CA GLU A 185 6.21 -7.11 -12.57
C GLU A 185 5.62 -6.27 -13.72
N GLY A 186 4.95 -5.15 -13.40
CA GLY A 186 4.42 -4.21 -14.40
C GLY A 186 5.46 -3.25 -14.97
N CYS A 187 6.67 -3.21 -14.39
CA CYS A 187 7.71 -2.24 -14.71
C CYS A 187 8.79 -2.81 -15.64
N ASN A 188 8.51 -3.90 -16.37
CA ASN A 188 9.47 -4.52 -17.28
C ASN A 188 9.87 -3.54 -18.41
N VAL A 189 10.93 -2.78 -18.16
CA VAL A 189 11.69 -2.06 -19.16
C VAL A 189 12.37 -3.11 -20.04
N ALA A 190 11.77 -3.40 -21.19
CA ALA A 190 12.59 -3.79 -22.33
C ALA A 190 13.51 -2.60 -22.64
N GLU A 191 14.82 -2.78 -22.51
CA GLU A 191 15.85 -1.80 -22.92
C GLU A 191 15.88 -1.57 -24.45
N GLY A 192 14.73 -1.49 -25.12
CA GLY A 192 14.66 -1.50 -26.58
C GLY A 192 13.59 -0.63 -27.23
N GLU A 193 12.44 -0.40 -26.61
CA GLU A 193 11.37 0.36 -27.29
C GLU A 193 10.66 1.29 -26.29
N GLN A 194 11.10 2.55 -26.27
CA GLN A 194 10.20 3.64 -25.91
C GLN A 194 9.10 3.72 -26.99
N THR A 195 8.05 2.92 -26.85
CA THR A 195 6.77 3.24 -27.47
C THR A 195 6.09 4.26 -26.56
N SER A 196 6.41 5.52 -26.85
CA SER A 196 5.70 6.70 -26.40
C SER A 196 4.30 6.71 -27.02
N THR A 197 3.38 5.92 -26.47
CA THR A 197 1.96 6.00 -26.79
C THR A 197 1.10 5.82 -25.54
N GLY A 198 0.89 6.94 -24.83
CA GLY A 198 -0.40 7.33 -24.25
C GLY A 198 -0.91 6.60 -22.99
N ILE A 199 -0.91 7.34 -21.87
CA ILE A 199 -1.96 7.34 -20.82
C ILE A 199 -1.82 6.29 -19.68
N SER A 200 -1.09 5.18 -19.79
CA SER A 200 -1.10 4.16 -18.73
C SER A 200 0.21 4.06 -17.93
N GLY A 201 0.25 4.68 -16.75
CA GLY A 201 1.30 4.44 -15.75
C GLY A 201 1.18 3.04 -15.12
N THR A 202 2.25 2.57 -14.48
CA THR A 202 2.27 1.29 -13.74
C THR A 202 1.66 1.43 -12.34
N ILE A 203 1.32 0.31 -11.68
CA ILE A 203 0.89 0.33 -10.28
C ILE A 203 1.98 0.92 -9.37
N ALA A 204 3.25 0.65 -9.65
CA ALA A 204 4.38 1.20 -8.89
C ALA A 204 4.45 2.73 -9.01
N GLU A 205 4.31 3.28 -10.22
CA GLU A 205 4.27 4.73 -10.47
C GLU A 205 3.05 5.37 -9.80
N LEU A 206 1.87 4.78 -9.95
CA LEU A 206 0.66 5.29 -9.29
C LEU A 206 0.85 5.41 -7.76
N LEU A 207 1.44 4.41 -7.12
CA LEU A 207 1.69 4.43 -5.68
C LEU A 207 2.79 5.42 -5.29
N ALA A 208 3.88 5.49 -6.07
CA ALA A 208 5.00 6.40 -5.84
C ALA A 208 4.63 7.88 -6.02
N ASP A 209 3.68 8.19 -6.90
CA ASP A 209 3.23 9.58 -7.12
C ASP A 209 2.22 10.06 -6.06
N HIS A 210 1.69 9.15 -5.24
CA HIS A 210 0.54 9.43 -4.37
C HIS A 210 0.71 8.98 -2.91
N TYR A 211 1.88 8.48 -2.50
CA TYR A 211 2.07 7.94 -1.14
C TYR A 211 1.80 8.98 -0.03
N GLU A 212 2.06 10.27 -0.28
CA GLU A 212 1.85 11.36 0.68
C GLU A 212 0.37 11.57 1.06
N PHE A 213 -0.55 11.10 0.21
CA PHE A 213 -1.99 11.21 0.42
C PHE A 213 -2.58 9.98 1.12
N PHE A 214 -1.76 9.00 1.50
CA PHE A 214 -2.25 7.90 2.33
C PHE A 214 -2.51 8.37 3.77
N PRO A 215 -3.58 7.89 4.42
CA PRO A 215 -3.83 8.25 5.81
C PRO A 215 -2.67 7.86 6.73
N PRO A 216 -2.38 8.67 7.76
CA PRO A 216 -1.28 8.40 8.67
C PRO A 216 -1.43 7.08 9.43
N TRP A 217 -2.62 6.49 9.52
CA TRP A 217 -2.88 5.18 10.14
C TRP A 217 -2.73 3.97 9.20
N LEU A 218 -2.55 4.17 7.88
CA LEU A 218 -2.49 3.10 6.87
C LEU A 218 -1.07 2.85 6.37
N LEU A 219 -0.48 1.69 6.66
CA LEU A 219 0.87 1.32 6.20
C LEU A 219 0.82 0.72 4.79
N LEU A 220 1.63 1.22 3.86
CA LEU A 220 1.78 0.58 2.55
C LEU A 220 2.91 -0.46 2.62
N LEU A 221 2.57 -1.73 2.38
CA LEU A 221 3.53 -2.85 2.36
C LEU A 221 3.68 -3.36 0.93
N CYS A 222 4.81 -3.09 0.31
CA CYS A 222 5.10 -3.55 -1.05
C CYS A 222 6.18 -4.62 -1.07
N SER A 223 6.20 -5.47 -2.09
CA SER A 223 7.33 -6.37 -2.35
C SER A 223 7.86 -6.18 -3.77
N ALA A 224 9.18 -6.24 -3.94
CA ALA A 224 9.83 -6.11 -5.24
C ALA A 224 11.09 -6.97 -5.38
N ARG A 225 11.50 -7.28 -6.61
CA ARG A 225 12.80 -7.94 -6.86
C ARG A 225 13.94 -6.95 -6.64
N LYS A 226 15.02 -7.43 -6.03
CA LYS A 226 16.26 -6.64 -5.80
C LYS A 226 16.86 -6.07 -7.09
N GLN A 227 16.68 -6.75 -8.21
CA GLN A 227 17.17 -6.31 -9.52
C GLN A 227 16.36 -5.14 -10.12
N SER A 228 15.14 -4.88 -9.63
CA SER A 228 14.31 -3.76 -10.11
C SER A 228 14.78 -2.44 -9.49
N LYS A 229 15.86 -1.90 -10.07
CA LYS A 229 16.47 -0.64 -9.61
C LYS A 229 15.52 0.54 -9.72
N THR A 230 14.70 0.59 -10.77
CA THR A 230 13.72 1.67 -10.99
C THR A 230 12.71 1.71 -9.86
N VAL A 231 12.08 0.58 -9.54
CA VAL A 231 11.12 0.48 -8.43
C VAL A 231 11.82 0.74 -7.09
N THR A 232 12.99 0.13 -6.85
CA THR A 232 13.69 0.36 -5.57
C THR A 232 14.02 1.85 -5.35
N LYS A 233 14.36 2.59 -6.42
CA LYS A 233 14.60 4.04 -6.37
C LYS A 233 13.33 4.85 -6.09
N MET A 234 12.20 4.52 -6.72
CA MET A 234 10.91 5.21 -6.49
C MET A 234 10.50 5.21 -5.01
N PHE A 235 10.87 4.15 -4.29
CA PHE A 235 10.51 3.94 -2.88
C PHE A 235 11.68 4.20 -1.91
N THR A 236 12.79 4.82 -2.36
CA THR A 236 13.94 5.14 -1.49
C THR A 236 13.64 6.36 -0.63
N GLY A 237 14.06 6.36 0.65
CA GLY A 237 13.93 7.49 1.59
C GLY A 237 12.62 7.49 2.38
N GLU A 238 11.51 7.14 1.71
CA GLU A 238 10.16 7.18 2.28
C GLU A 238 9.66 5.82 2.81
N TYR A 239 10.38 4.73 2.49
CA TYR A 239 10.04 3.36 2.90
C TYR A 239 11.16 2.71 3.70
N LYS A 240 10.78 1.93 4.73
CA LYS A 240 11.72 1.01 5.39
C LYS A 240 11.94 -0.20 4.49
N GLN A 241 13.17 -0.44 4.07
CA GLN A 241 13.52 -1.64 3.31
C GLN A 241 13.79 -2.81 4.27
N LEU A 242 13.14 -3.95 4.02
CA LEU A 242 13.32 -5.19 4.79
C LEU A 242 13.81 -6.34 3.90
#